data_AF-A0A6J1D5X8-F1
#
_entry.id   AF-A0A6J1D5X8-F1
#
_cell.length_a   1.000
_cell.length_b   1.000
_cell.length_c   1.000
_cell.angle_alpha   90.00
_cell.angle_beta   90.00
_cell.angle_gamma   90.00
#
_symmetry.space_group_name_H-M   'P 1'
#
loop_
_entity.id
_entity.type
_entity.pdbx_description
1 polymer ?
#
loop_
_entity_poly.entity_id
_entity_poly.type
_entity_poly.pdbx_seq_one_letter_code
_entity_poly.pdbx_strand_id
1 'polypeptide(L)'
;MMSQLAELHSSEVTKNSESEKQLKFFQGCVAAAFAERDHSIMEAEKAKEKEDSMSQKLKEVQDRVEELSSDCCKLRESNDTLSINLAKQEEENEVSKQVINKFYEIREKYFEGFENTSWDEKCRCLLHDPPEMWSFNDNSTSRYINSLEEGLETMKKTVDNLQNKLRMDVEIEKHLKLKVNDLELKLIRMDDMVKSKISGFYQYYSQYRDHILNLLDKEKSNINSTIGEIEEKITLYGREFQNFKDSERELKADNDLPDEHLSINAKMNIPGLPDSVADENLEASGALALALQEKVSALLLLSQQEERHMLERDVNAALQRKTEELQRNLLQVTHEKVKVLMELAQVKQELQLLKERSVHDQGADTVDRKVVTHEREGRLRGLLKGSYLRRWVGTPEISGSEAAAHLDNEENYSSRKSGVDFARMKIENATLRESIESIEHLTSSTHRLRLSLLKAKESVTSEGPATSVLEALKDIINEAKLIKTALSSSLPISWSGEVNTGSGRETLHDSSDVLGDSNLGKIDFVSAAGFEMVELLIFVAELLLKDHTAESGS
;
A
#
# COMPACT_ATOMS: atom_id res chain seq x y z
N MET A 1 129.71 72.22 77.36
CA MET A 1 128.32 72.62 77.05
C MET A 1 128.07 72.78 75.55
N MET A 2 128.88 73.52 74.79
CA MET A 2 128.65 73.75 73.35
C MET A 2 128.55 72.45 72.51
N SER A 3 129.33 71.40 72.83
CA SER A 3 129.34 70.14 72.05
C SER A 3 128.08 69.27 72.21
N GLN A 4 127.53 69.13 73.42
CA GLN A 4 126.35 68.27 73.67
C GLN A 4 125.05 68.88 73.11
N LEU A 5 124.92 70.21 73.15
CA LEU A 5 123.78 70.90 72.54
C LEU A 5 123.80 70.78 71.02
N ALA A 6 124.99 70.81 70.40
CA ALA A 6 125.15 70.58 68.97
C ALA A 6 124.77 69.13 68.58
N GLU A 7 125.10 68.15 69.40
CA GLU A 7 124.77 66.74 69.18
C GLU A 7 123.27 66.45 69.34
N LEU A 8 122.61 67.06 70.33
CA LEU A 8 121.16 66.93 70.55
C LEU A 8 120.35 67.67 69.48
N HIS A 9 120.80 68.85 69.04
CA HIS A 9 120.24 69.55 67.89
C HIS A 9 120.41 68.72 66.60
N SER A 10 121.58 68.11 66.41
CA SER A 10 121.80 67.19 65.28
C SER A 10 120.83 66.00 65.32
N SER A 11 120.61 65.39 66.49
CA SER A 11 119.67 64.27 66.66
C SER A 11 118.20 64.63 66.46
N GLU A 12 117.78 65.83 66.88
CA GLU A 12 116.41 66.30 66.63
C GLU A 12 116.21 66.65 65.16
N VAL A 13 117.21 67.26 64.51
CA VAL A 13 117.22 67.49 63.06
C VAL A 13 117.12 66.17 62.29
N THR A 14 117.83 65.11 62.70
CA THR A 14 117.69 63.80 62.05
C THR A 14 116.31 63.17 62.28
N LYS A 15 115.76 63.21 63.50
CA LYS A 15 114.42 62.69 63.79
C LYS A 15 113.30 63.46 63.07
N ASN A 16 113.42 64.78 63.00
CA ASN A 16 112.49 65.61 62.24
C ASN A 16 112.60 65.31 60.74
N SER A 17 113.81 65.14 60.22
CA SER A 17 114.01 64.73 58.81
C SER A 17 113.42 63.35 58.53
N GLU A 18 113.47 62.42 59.48
CA GLU A 18 112.88 61.08 59.34
C GLU A 18 111.36 61.10 59.44
N SER A 19 110.80 61.88 60.35
CA SER A 19 109.34 62.08 60.46
C SER A 19 108.79 62.77 59.21
N GLU A 20 109.52 63.72 58.64
CA GLU A 20 109.18 64.36 57.36
C GLU A 20 109.22 63.35 56.20
N LYS A 21 110.20 62.42 56.18
CA LYS A 21 110.22 61.33 55.20
C LYS A 21 109.02 60.40 55.36
N GLN A 22 108.66 60.00 56.58
CA GLN A 22 107.49 59.16 56.84
C GLN A 22 106.19 59.88 56.44
N LEU A 23 106.05 61.17 56.76
CA LEU A 23 104.89 61.96 56.36
C LEU A 23 104.80 62.05 54.84
N LYS A 24 105.91 62.30 54.13
CA LYS A 24 105.97 62.28 52.66
C LYS A 24 105.65 60.89 52.08
N PHE A 25 106.10 59.82 52.74
CA PHE A 25 105.77 58.45 52.35
C PHE A 25 104.28 58.17 52.48
N PHE A 26 103.67 58.45 53.64
CA PHE A 26 102.23 58.26 53.84
C PHE A 26 101.41 59.17 52.91
N GLN A 27 101.84 60.41 52.69
CA GLN A 27 101.21 61.30 51.72
C GLN A 27 101.29 60.72 50.30
N GLY A 28 102.43 60.11 49.93
CA GLY A 28 102.61 59.40 48.67
C GLY A 28 101.70 58.16 48.54
N CYS A 29 101.61 57.34 49.60
CA CYS A 29 100.72 56.18 49.62
C CYS A 29 99.24 56.58 49.52
N VAL A 30 98.82 57.62 50.26
CA VAL A 30 97.44 58.14 50.20
C VAL A 30 97.14 58.71 48.83
N ALA A 31 98.07 59.48 48.23
CA ALA A 31 97.91 59.98 46.88
C ALA A 31 97.82 58.84 45.84
N ALA A 32 98.63 57.78 45.98
CA ALA A 32 98.57 56.61 45.11
C ALA A 32 97.24 55.85 45.26
N ALA A 33 96.75 55.64 46.49
CA ALA A 33 95.47 54.99 46.73
C ALA A 33 94.28 55.80 46.18
N PHE A 34 94.31 57.14 46.28
CA PHE A 34 93.31 57.99 45.64
C PHE A 34 93.39 57.92 44.11
N ALA A 35 94.60 57.93 43.53
CA ALA A 35 94.77 57.77 42.09
C ALA A 35 94.26 56.41 41.59
N GLU A 36 94.52 55.32 42.32
CA GLU A 36 94.03 53.98 42.00
C GLU A 36 92.51 53.87 42.13
N ARG A 37 91.92 54.47 43.19
CA ARG A 37 90.47 54.56 43.36
C ARG A 37 89.83 55.35 42.23
N ASP A 38 90.37 56.52 41.89
CA ASP A 38 89.83 57.38 40.83
C ASP A 38 89.94 56.68 39.47
N HIS A 39 91.04 55.96 39.23
CA HIS A 39 91.20 55.11 38.06
C HIS A 39 90.14 53.99 38.02
N SER A 40 89.94 53.28 39.13
CA SER A 40 88.93 52.20 39.24
C SER A 40 87.50 52.72 39.05
N ILE A 41 87.17 53.90 39.59
CA ILE A 41 85.86 54.55 39.42
C ILE A 41 85.65 54.91 37.95
N MET A 42 86.66 55.52 37.30
CA MET A 42 86.58 55.86 35.88
C MET A 42 86.39 54.61 35.01
N GLU A 43 87.10 53.52 35.30
CA GLU A 43 86.91 52.25 34.59
C GLU A 43 85.53 51.64 34.81
N ALA A 44 84.99 51.71 36.04
CA ALA A 44 83.64 51.25 36.35
C ALA A 44 82.56 52.10 35.66
N GLU A 45 82.70 53.42 35.62
CA GLU A 45 81.80 54.32 34.89
C GLU A 45 81.84 54.02 33.38
N LYS A 46 83.04 53.83 32.81
CA LYS A 46 83.19 53.44 31.41
C LYS A 46 82.60 52.06 31.12
N ALA A 47 82.66 51.12 32.06
CA ALA A 47 82.02 49.81 31.93
C ALA A 47 80.49 49.94 31.96
N LYS A 48 79.96 50.78 32.86
CA LYS A 48 78.53 51.06 32.96
C LYS A 48 77.97 51.76 31.71
N GLU A 49 78.66 52.76 31.17
CA GLU A 49 78.27 53.41 29.89
C GLU A 49 78.20 52.39 28.74
N LYS A 50 79.13 51.42 28.70
CA LYS A 50 79.09 50.33 27.72
C LYS A 50 77.91 49.39 27.96
N GLU A 51 77.61 49.04 29.21
CA GLU A 51 76.46 48.21 29.57
C GLU A 51 75.13 48.88 29.17
N ASP A 52 74.98 50.17 29.46
CA ASP A 52 73.80 50.95 29.07
C ASP A 52 73.66 51.03 27.54
N SER A 53 74.78 51.26 26.83
CA SER A 53 74.80 51.23 25.37
C SER A 53 74.45 49.85 24.79
N MET A 54 74.93 48.77 25.41
CA MET A 54 74.58 47.40 25.01
C MET A 54 73.11 47.08 25.31
N SER A 55 72.57 47.55 26.43
CA SER A 55 71.16 47.36 26.80
C SER A 55 70.22 48.05 25.81
N GLN A 56 70.59 49.25 25.34
CA GLN A 56 69.85 49.94 24.30
C GLN A 56 69.87 49.17 22.96
N LYS A 57 71.03 48.66 22.55
CA LYS A 57 71.15 47.82 21.35
C LYS A 57 70.38 46.50 21.47
N LEU A 58 70.39 45.88 22.65
CA LEU A 58 69.64 44.66 22.91
C LEU A 58 68.13 44.92 22.76
N LYS A 59 67.65 46.06 23.26
CA LYS A 59 66.25 46.47 23.08
C LYS A 59 65.90 46.66 21.60
N GLU A 60 66.73 47.36 20.85
CA GLU A 60 66.53 47.53 19.39
C GLU A 60 66.48 46.18 18.66
N VAL A 61 67.36 45.24 19.02
CA VAL A 61 67.34 43.88 18.47
C VAL A 61 66.06 43.13 18.86
N GLN A 62 65.62 43.25 20.11
CA GLN A 62 64.38 42.63 20.59
C GLN A 62 63.16 43.16 19.84
N ASP A 63 63.03 44.48 19.72
CA ASP A 63 61.93 45.14 19.00
C ASP A 63 61.90 44.66 17.53
N ARG A 64 63.07 44.54 16.90
CA ARG A 64 63.19 44.02 15.52
C ARG A 64 62.83 42.54 15.40
N VAL A 65 63.17 41.71 16.40
CA VAL A 65 62.79 40.29 16.43
C VAL A 65 61.28 40.15 16.56
N GLU A 66 60.63 40.97 17.39
CA GLU A 66 59.17 40.99 17.55
C GLU A 66 58.46 41.43 16.26
N GLU A 67 58.98 42.48 15.59
CA GLU A 67 58.47 42.92 14.28
C GLU A 67 58.59 41.81 13.22
N LEU A 68 59.78 41.21 13.08
CA LEU A 68 60.00 40.12 12.13
C LEU A 68 59.13 38.89 12.44
N SER A 69 58.93 38.58 13.73
CA SER A 69 58.03 37.50 14.16
C SER A 69 56.58 37.78 13.77
N SER A 70 56.11 39.02 13.98
CA SER A 70 54.78 39.47 13.55
C SER A 70 54.59 39.34 12.04
N ASP A 71 55.58 39.76 11.26
CA ASP A 71 55.53 39.65 9.80
C ASP A 71 55.62 38.19 9.32
N CYS A 72 56.39 37.33 9.99
CA CYS A 72 56.41 35.89 9.71
C CYS A 72 55.05 35.23 9.99
N CYS A 73 54.33 35.66 11.03
CA CYS A 73 52.97 35.20 11.30
C CYS A 73 52.00 35.63 10.19
N LYS A 74 52.01 36.89 9.77
CA LYS A 74 51.16 37.38 8.65
C LYS A 74 51.45 36.68 7.33
N LEU A 75 52.74 36.44 7.04
CA LEU A 75 53.15 35.69 5.85
C LEU A 75 52.66 34.25 5.89
N ARG A 76 52.70 33.60 7.07
CA ARG A 76 52.15 32.26 7.26
C ARG A 76 50.65 32.22 7.01
N GLU A 77 49.89 33.14 7.62
CA GLU A 77 48.44 33.24 7.40
C GLU A 77 48.08 33.46 5.92
N SER A 78 48.83 34.33 5.24
CA SER A 78 48.67 34.58 3.80
C SER A 78 49.00 33.33 2.97
N ASN A 79 50.07 32.61 3.31
CA ASN A 79 50.46 31.37 2.65
C ASN A 79 49.43 30.25 2.87
N ASP A 80 48.91 30.10 4.09
CA ASP A 80 47.86 29.14 4.42
C ASP A 80 46.58 29.44 3.62
N THR A 81 46.22 30.72 3.54
CA THR A 81 45.08 31.18 2.72
C THR A 81 45.28 30.85 1.24
N LEU A 82 46.47 31.10 0.69
CA LEU A 82 46.79 30.76 -0.70
C LEU A 82 46.76 29.25 -0.95
N SER A 83 47.26 28.45 0.00
CA SER A 83 47.23 26.98 -0.08
C SER A 83 45.80 26.44 -0.12
N ILE A 84 44.90 26.98 0.74
CA ILE A 84 43.47 26.63 0.74
C ILE A 84 42.82 27.01 -0.59
N ASN A 85 43.08 28.22 -1.09
CA ASN A 85 42.52 28.67 -2.37
C ASN A 85 43.02 27.83 -3.54
N LEU A 86 44.28 27.43 -3.55
CA LEU A 86 44.87 26.55 -4.56
C LEU A 86 44.18 25.18 -4.54
N ALA A 87 44.01 24.57 -3.36
CA ALA A 87 43.30 23.30 -3.23
C ALA A 87 41.85 23.39 -3.72
N LYS A 88 41.14 24.48 -3.40
CA LYS A 88 39.79 24.72 -3.90
C LYS A 88 39.75 24.85 -5.42
N GLN A 89 40.70 25.57 -6.00
CA GLN A 89 40.79 25.74 -7.45
C GLN A 89 41.12 24.42 -8.15
N GLU A 90 41.95 23.56 -7.55
CA GLU A 90 42.22 22.21 -8.05
C GLU A 90 40.93 21.36 -8.06
N GLU A 91 40.11 21.42 -7.01
CA GLU A 91 38.81 20.73 -6.96
C GLU A 91 37.87 21.24 -8.06
N GLU A 92 37.72 22.56 -8.21
CA GLU A 92 36.91 23.18 -9.27
C GLU A 92 37.42 22.81 -10.68
N ASN A 93 38.74 22.72 -10.85
CA ASN A 93 39.36 22.27 -12.10
C ASN A 93 39.06 20.80 -12.39
N GLU A 94 39.05 19.92 -11.40
CA GLU A 94 38.66 18.51 -11.58
C GLU A 94 37.18 18.38 -11.95
N VAL A 95 36.29 19.14 -11.33
CA VAL A 95 34.87 19.20 -11.73
C VAL A 95 34.75 19.68 -13.18
N SER A 96 35.47 20.76 -13.53
CA SER A 96 35.46 21.30 -14.90
C SER A 96 35.97 20.27 -15.92
N LYS A 97 37.04 19.55 -15.61
CA LYS A 97 37.55 18.43 -16.42
C LYS A 97 36.48 17.35 -16.60
N GLN A 98 35.80 16.93 -15.54
CA GLN A 98 34.71 15.95 -15.66
C GLN A 98 33.59 16.43 -16.59
N VAL A 99 33.21 17.70 -16.48
CA VAL A 99 32.21 18.32 -17.36
C VAL A 99 32.68 18.31 -18.81
N ILE A 100 33.90 18.79 -19.07
CA ILE A 100 34.51 18.81 -20.41
C ILE A 100 34.55 17.41 -21.00
N ASN A 101 34.96 16.39 -20.24
CA ASN A 101 34.99 15.00 -20.70
C ASN A 101 33.60 14.52 -21.11
N LYS A 102 32.56 14.76 -20.30
CA LYS A 102 31.20 14.34 -20.64
C LYS A 102 30.70 14.97 -21.93
N PHE A 103 30.92 16.27 -22.11
CA PHE A 103 30.54 16.95 -23.35
C PHE A 103 31.36 16.45 -24.53
N TYR A 104 32.65 16.20 -24.34
CA TYR A 104 33.51 15.65 -25.39
C TYR A 104 33.12 14.22 -25.78
N GLU A 105 32.76 13.36 -24.82
CA GLU A 105 32.22 12.01 -25.08
C GLU A 105 30.90 12.06 -25.86
N ILE A 106 30.04 13.04 -25.60
CA ILE A 106 28.81 13.25 -26.38
C ILE A 106 29.20 13.62 -27.81
N ARG A 107 30.12 14.57 -28.00
CA ARG A 107 30.61 15.00 -29.31
C ARG A 107 31.22 13.86 -30.10
N GLU A 108 32.09 13.06 -29.49
CA GLU A 108 32.78 11.92 -30.12
C GLU A 108 31.80 10.88 -30.68
N LYS A 109 30.66 10.66 -30.01
CA LYS A 109 29.61 9.76 -30.52
C LYS A 109 28.96 10.24 -31.83
N TYR A 110 29.03 11.53 -32.14
CA TYR A 110 28.49 12.09 -33.39
C TYR A 110 29.56 12.24 -34.49
N PHE A 111 30.85 12.19 -34.14
CA PHE A 111 31.96 12.36 -35.07
C PHE A 111 33.00 11.26 -34.85
N GLU A 112 33.05 10.28 -35.75
CA GLU A 112 34.08 9.23 -35.74
C GLU A 112 35.48 9.82 -36.02
N GLY A 113 36.46 9.49 -35.17
CA GLY A 113 37.89 9.63 -35.51
C GLY A 113 38.75 10.58 -34.65
N PHE A 114 38.36 10.91 -33.42
CA PHE A 114 39.22 11.70 -32.54
C PHE A 114 40.15 10.82 -31.69
N GLU A 115 41.47 10.98 -31.84
CA GLU A 115 42.45 10.40 -30.92
C GLU A 115 42.45 11.14 -29.58
N ASN A 116 42.96 10.49 -28.53
CA ASN A 116 43.11 11.04 -27.17
C ASN A 116 43.81 12.42 -27.18
N THR A 117 43.00 13.47 -27.21
CA THR A 117 43.43 14.86 -27.29
C THR A 117 43.68 15.44 -25.90
N SER A 118 44.60 16.39 -25.81
CA SER A 118 44.89 17.12 -24.57
C SER A 118 43.66 17.89 -24.10
N TRP A 119 43.57 18.19 -22.80
CA TRP A 119 42.44 18.94 -22.25
C TRP A 119 42.23 20.30 -22.93
N ASP A 120 43.30 20.98 -23.28
CA ASP A 120 43.25 22.25 -24.01
C ASP A 120 42.60 22.09 -25.39
N GLU A 121 42.93 21.01 -26.11
CA GLU A 121 42.31 20.70 -27.40
C GLU A 121 40.82 20.36 -27.24
N LYS A 122 40.46 19.55 -26.23
CA LYS A 122 39.05 19.25 -25.91
C LYS A 122 38.25 20.53 -25.66
N CYS A 123 38.79 21.44 -24.86
CA CYS A 123 38.18 22.75 -24.60
C CYS A 123 38.03 23.56 -25.88
N ARG A 124 39.08 23.67 -26.70
CA ARG A 124 39.02 24.40 -27.97
C ARG A 124 37.98 23.81 -28.90
N CYS A 125 37.90 22.50 -29.04
CA CYS A 125 36.87 21.84 -29.83
C CYS A 125 35.46 22.23 -29.36
N LEU A 126 35.17 22.08 -28.06
CA LEU A 126 33.84 22.39 -27.50
C LEU A 126 33.47 23.87 -27.64
N LEU A 127 34.44 24.78 -27.46
CA LEU A 127 34.21 26.22 -27.61
C LEU A 127 33.98 26.65 -29.05
N HIS A 128 34.54 25.92 -30.02
CA HIS A 128 34.36 26.17 -31.44
C HIS A 128 33.11 25.49 -32.03
N ASP A 129 32.35 24.75 -31.22
CA ASP A 129 31.12 24.16 -31.71
C ASP A 129 30.04 25.20 -31.97
N PRO A 130 29.29 25.04 -33.07
CA PRO A 130 28.14 25.89 -33.34
C PRO A 130 27.10 25.71 -32.21
N PRO A 131 26.45 26.79 -31.75
CA PRO A 131 25.46 26.73 -30.66
C PRO A 131 24.28 25.80 -30.97
N GLU A 132 23.99 25.56 -32.26
CA GLU A 132 23.01 24.59 -32.75
C GLU A 132 23.36 23.14 -32.36
N MET A 133 24.64 22.82 -32.15
CA MET A 133 25.09 21.49 -31.70
C MET A 133 24.71 21.20 -30.25
N TRP A 134 24.67 22.25 -29.42
CA TRP A 134 24.43 22.15 -27.98
C TRP A 134 23.06 22.69 -27.54
N SER A 135 22.27 23.23 -28.48
CA SER A 135 20.93 23.70 -28.21
C SER A 135 19.88 22.72 -28.73
N PHE A 136 19.06 22.20 -27.81
CA PHE A 136 17.86 21.44 -28.14
C PHE A 136 16.65 22.35 -28.40
N ASN A 137 16.89 23.59 -28.84
CA ASN A 137 15.85 24.59 -29.02
C ASN A 137 15.17 24.43 -30.39
N ASP A 138 14.81 23.20 -30.73
CA ASP A 138 13.96 22.90 -31.87
C ASP A 138 12.49 23.02 -31.45
N ASN A 139 11.62 23.41 -32.38
CA ASN A 139 10.19 23.65 -32.13
C ASN A 139 9.49 22.38 -31.59
N SER A 140 10.06 21.21 -31.86
CA SER A 140 9.65 19.89 -31.37
C SER A 140 9.83 19.75 -29.85
N THR A 141 10.99 20.11 -29.30
CA THR A 141 11.30 20.02 -27.86
C THR A 141 10.41 20.96 -27.04
N SER A 142 10.21 22.19 -27.51
CA SER A 142 9.34 23.15 -26.81
C SER A 142 7.88 22.69 -26.77
N ARG A 143 7.36 22.09 -27.84
CA ARG A 143 6.00 21.51 -27.83
C ARG A 143 5.88 20.34 -26.86
N TYR A 144 6.89 19.48 -26.78
CA TYR A 144 6.88 18.36 -25.83
C TYR A 144 6.89 18.86 -24.39
N ILE A 145 7.72 19.86 -24.06
CA ILE A 145 7.76 20.48 -22.74
C ILE A 145 6.40 21.10 -22.40
N ASN A 146 5.81 21.89 -23.30
CA ASN A 146 4.49 22.51 -23.07
C ASN A 146 3.40 21.45 -22.86
N SER A 147 3.43 20.35 -23.62
CA SER A 147 2.49 19.24 -23.46
C SER A 147 2.62 18.55 -22.10
N LEU A 148 3.85 18.39 -21.58
CA LEU A 148 4.08 17.86 -20.23
C LEU A 148 3.58 18.83 -19.15
N GLU A 149 3.81 20.12 -19.31
CA GLU A 149 3.33 21.15 -18.37
C GLU A 149 1.80 21.20 -18.33
N GLU A 150 1.13 21.12 -19.49
CA GLU A 150 -0.33 20.98 -19.57
C GLU A 150 -0.82 19.68 -18.91
N GLY A 151 -0.10 18.58 -19.10
CA GLY A 151 -0.35 17.30 -18.42
C GLY A 151 -0.24 17.40 -16.90
N LEU A 152 0.75 18.12 -16.39
CA LEU A 152 0.91 18.36 -14.96
C LEU A 152 -0.21 19.24 -14.39
N GLU A 153 -0.62 20.28 -15.10
CA GLU A 153 -1.69 21.17 -14.65
C GLU A 153 -3.05 20.47 -14.65
N THR A 154 -3.32 19.63 -15.65
CA THR A 154 -4.53 18.78 -15.66
C THR A 154 -4.52 17.77 -14.51
N MET A 155 -3.39 17.09 -14.28
CA MET A 155 -3.24 16.17 -13.15
C MET A 155 -3.48 16.89 -11.81
N LYS A 156 -2.91 18.07 -11.62
CA LYS A 156 -3.10 18.88 -10.42
C LYS A 156 -4.58 19.20 -10.17
N LYS A 157 -5.31 19.64 -11.21
CA LYS A 157 -6.76 19.88 -11.13
C LYS A 157 -7.54 18.60 -10.76
N THR A 158 -7.15 17.44 -11.28
CA THR A 158 -7.80 16.17 -10.91
C THR A 158 -7.55 15.78 -9.46
N VAL A 159 -6.34 16.00 -8.94
CA VAL A 159 -5.99 15.74 -7.55
C VAL A 159 -6.80 16.66 -6.62
N ASP A 160 -6.89 17.95 -6.94
CA ASP A 160 -7.69 18.90 -6.17
C ASP A 160 -9.17 18.50 -6.13
N ASN A 161 -9.72 18.05 -7.27
CA ASN A 161 -11.10 17.54 -7.34
C ASN A 161 -11.31 16.28 -6.48
N LEU A 162 -10.36 15.32 -6.53
CA LEU A 162 -10.41 14.12 -5.71
C LEU A 162 -10.32 14.45 -4.22
N GLN A 163 -9.47 15.41 -3.85
CA GLN A 163 -9.33 15.86 -2.47
C GLN A 163 -10.62 16.53 -1.95
N ASN A 164 -11.29 17.32 -2.80
CA ASN A 164 -12.59 17.90 -2.46
C ASN A 164 -13.68 16.84 -2.30
N LYS A 165 -13.72 15.84 -3.19
CA LYS A 165 -14.66 14.72 -3.09
C LYS A 165 -14.43 13.92 -1.80
N LEU A 166 -13.18 13.59 -1.49
CA LEU A 166 -12.82 12.90 -0.25
C LEU A 166 -13.28 13.67 0.99
N ARG A 167 -13.12 15.00 1.01
CA ARG A 167 -13.59 15.85 2.11
C ARG A 167 -15.11 15.74 2.29
N MET A 168 -15.87 15.77 1.20
CA MET A 168 -17.32 15.62 1.23
C MET A 168 -17.73 14.21 1.71
N ASP A 169 -17.06 13.16 1.24
CA ASP A 169 -17.34 11.78 1.64
C ASP A 169 -17.11 11.57 3.15
N VAL A 170 -16.06 12.17 3.72
CA VAL A 170 -15.81 12.15 5.17
C VAL A 170 -16.92 12.86 5.95
N GLU A 171 -17.44 13.97 5.44
CA GLU A 171 -18.56 14.68 6.08
C GLU A 171 -19.86 13.87 6.03
N ILE A 172 -20.12 13.19 4.91
CA ILE A 172 -21.24 12.25 4.76
C ILE A 172 -21.09 11.09 5.75
N GLU A 173 -19.91 10.46 5.81
CA GLU A 173 -19.62 9.36 6.73
C GLU A 173 -19.88 9.77 8.18
N LYS A 174 -19.40 10.95 8.58
CA LYS A 174 -19.63 11.50 9.92
C LYS A 174 -21.12 11.63 10.23
N HIS A 175 -21.91 12.18 9.29
CA HIS A 175 -23.35 12.33 9.48
C HIS A 175 -24.07 10.97 9.53
N LEU A 176 -23.68 10.00 8.70
CA LEU A 176 -24.24 8.65 8.73
C LEU A 176 -23.94 7.96 10.06
N LYS A 177 -22.71 8.07 10.57
CA LYS A 177 -22.31 7.49 11.86
C LYS A 177 -23.13 8.06 13.03
N LEU A 178 -23.40 9.37 13.02
CA LEU A 178 -24.28 9.99 14.01
C LEU A 178 -25.71 9.44 13.94
N LYS A 179 -26.26 9.27 12.73
CA LYS A 179 -27.60 8.68 12.55
C LYS A 179 -27.66 7.23 13.01
N VAL A 180 -26.64 6.43 12.70
CA VAL A 180 -26.56 5.03 13.15
C VAL A 180 -26.58 4.97 14.68
N ASN A 181 -25.76 5.78 15.35
CA ASN A 181 -25.73 5.84 16.82
C ASN A 181 -27.11 6.24 17.42
N ASP A 182 -27.82 7.21 16.81
CA ASP A 182 -29.16 7.59 17.26
C ASP A 182 -30.17 6.44 17.11
N LEU A 183 -30.11 5.71 15.99
CA LEU A 183 -30.95 4.53 15.76
C LEU A 183 -30.63 3.39 16.73
N GLU A 184 -29.36 3.13 17.00
CA GLU A 184 -28.92 2.15 18.01
C GLU A 184 -29.48 2.49 19.39
N LEU A 185 -29.40 3.76 19.81
CA LEU A 185 -29.97 4.20 21.09
C LEU A 185 -31.50 4.06 21.14
N LYS A 186 -32.19 4.32 20.03
CA LYS A 186 -33.65 4.10 19.94
C LYS A 186 -34.00 2.62 20.01
N LEU A 187 -33.22 1.76 19.37
CA LEU A 187 -33.39 0.32 19.41
C LEU A 187 -33.24 -0.22 20.83
N ILE A 188 -32.19 0.20 21.55
CA ILE A 188 -31.98 -0.18 22.95
C ILE A 188 -33.17 0.23 23.82
N ARG A 189 -33.66 1.48 23.68
CA ARG A 189 -34.83 1.94 24.45
C ARG A 189 -36.09 1.14 24.14
N MET A 190 -36.29 0.78 22.87
CA MET A 190 -37.44 -0.01 22.45
C MET A 190 -37.36 -1.44 23.01
N ASP A 191 -36.18 -2.07 22.99
CA ASP A 191 -35.94 -3.39 23.57
C ASP A 191 -36.26 -3.39 25.08
N ASP A 192 -35.76 -2.41 25.82
CA ASP A 192 -36.05 -2.24 27.25
C ASP A 192 -37.57 -2.10 27.51
N MET A 193 -38.26 -1.30 26.70
CA MET A 193 -39.71 -1.12 26.80
C MET A 193 -40.46 -2.42 26.52
N VAL A 194 -40.11 -3.13 25.45
CA VAL A 194 -40.75 -4.40 25.08
C VAL A 194 -40.52 -5.44 26.17
N LYS A 195 -39.28 -5.57 26.65
CA LYS A 195 -38.93 -6.46 27.75
C LYS A 195 -39.74 -6.15 29.02
N SER A 196 -39.86 -4.87 29.38
CA SER A 196 -40.67 -4.42 30.52
C SER A 196 -42.15 -4.80 30.35
N LYS A 197 -42.73 -4.59 29.16
CA LYS A 197 -44.12 -4.95 28.86
C LYS A 197 -44.35 -6.45 28.89
N ILE A 198 -43.45 -7.24 28.30
CA ILE A 198 -43.50 -8.71 28.33
C ILE A 198 -43.41 -9.22 29.78
N SER A 199 -42.48 -8.69 30.58
CA SER A 199 -42.40 -9.04 32.00
C SER A 199 -43.69 -8.69 32.75
N GLY A 200 -44.31 -7.54 32.45
CA GLY A 200 -45.63 -7.18 32.99
C GLY A 200 -46.71 -8.20 32.61
N PHE A 201 -46.79 -8.62 31.34
CA PHE A 201 -47.74 -9.65 30.90
C PHE A 201 -47.52 -10.99 31.60
N TYR A 202 -46.28 -11.43 31.78
CA TYR A 202 -45.98 -12.64 32.54
C TYR A 202 -46.45 -12.55 33.99
N GLN A 203 -46.29 -11.40 34.63
CA GLN A 203 -46.80 -11.17 35.98
C GLN A 203 -48.32 -11.25 36.03
N TYR A 204 -49.03 -10.57 35.13
CA TYR A 204 -50.50 -10.65 35.05
C TYR A 204 -50.98 -12.08 34.78
N TYR A 205 -50.37 -12.77 33.81
CA TYR A 205 -50.71 -14.16 33.51
C TYR A 205 -50.50 -15.08 34.72
N SER A 206 -49.39 -14.92 35.44
CA SER A 206 -49.16 -15.69 36.68
C SER A 206 -50.25 -15.42 37.71
N GLN A 207 -50.61 -14.15 37.92
CA GLN A 207 -51.67 -13.77 38.87
C GLN A 207 -53.03 -14.39 38.48
N TYR A 208 -53.42 -14.32 37.21
CA TYR A 208 -54.67 -14.93 36.73
C TYR A 208 -54.65 -16.45 36.87
N ARG A 209 -53.55 -17.10 36.49
CA ARG A 209 -53.40 -18.55 36.63
C ARG A 209 -53.53 -18.98 38.08
N ASP A 210 -52.84 -18.29 38.98
CA ASP A 210 -52.87 -18.60 40.41
C ASP A 210 -54.28 -18.33 41.00
N HIS A 211 -54.98 -17.28 40.54
CA HIS A 211 -56.37 -17.01 40.92
C HIS A 211 -57.34 -18.12 40.45
N ILE A 212 -57.24 -18.55 39.18
CA ILE A 212 -58.08 -19.61 38.61
C ILE A 212 -57.82 -20.93 39.34
N LEU A 213 -56.56 -21.29 39.58
CA LEU A 213 -56.20 -22.50 40.33
C LEU A 213 -56.80 -22.48 41.74
N ASN A 214 -56.69 -21.37 42.45
CA ASN A 214 -57.29 -21.22 43.78
C ASN A 214 -58.83 -21.37 43.76
N LEU A 215 -59.49 -20.87 42.72
CA LEU A 215 -60.95 -20.97 42.59
C LEU A 215 -61.39 -22.41 42.31
N LEU A 216 -60.68 -23.11 41.43
CA LEU A 216 -60.90 -24.53 41.14
C LEU A 216 -60.64 -25.41 42.36
N ASP A 217 -59.58 -25.16 43.13
CA ASP A 217 -59.28 -25.89 44.36
C ASP A 217 -60.36 -25.66 45.43
N LYS A 218 -60.90 -24.44 45.52
CA LYS A 218 -62.02 -24.13 46.41
C LYS A 218 -63.30 -24.85 45.98
N GLU A 219 -63.63 -24.85 44.69
CA GLU A 219 -64.80 -25.54 44.17
C GLU A 219 -64.69 -27.06 44.35
N LYS A 220 -63.52 -27.63 44.06
CA LYS A 220 -63.20 -29.03 44.33
C LYS A 220 -63.40 -29.37 45.81
N SER A 221 -62.94 -28.51 46.72
CA SER A 221 -63.13 -28.70 48.16
C SER A 221 -64.60 -28.65 48.56
N ASN A 222 -65.39 -27.75 47.98
CA ASN A 222 -66.83 -27.66 48.21
C ASN A 222 -67.57 -28.91 47.71
N ILE A 223 -67.28 -29.35 46.47
CA ILE A 223 -67.88 -30.56 45.89
C ILE A 223 -67.57 -31.77 46.78
N ASN A 224 -66.31 -31.94 47.19
CA ASN A 224 -65.93 -33.02 48.10
C ASN A 224 -66.68 -32.96 49.44
N SER A 225 -66.89 -31.75 50.00
CA SER A 225 -67.71 -31.57 51.20
C SER A 225 -69.16 -32.01 50.98
N THR A 226 -69.78 -31.56 49.89
CA THR A 226 -71.17 -31.94 49.57
C THR A 226 -71.32 -33.43 49.26
N ILE A 227 -70.35 -34.04 48.60
CA ILE A 227 -70.31 -35.49 48.39
C ILE A 227 -70.22 -36.20 49.73
N GLY A 228 -69.35 -35.74 50.64
CA GLY A 228 -69.27 -36.28 51.99
C GLY A 228 -70.59 -36.19 52.76
N GLU A 229 -71.30 -35.06 52.67
CA GLU A 229 -72.64 -34.89 53.25
C GLU A 229 -73.69 -35.83 52.63
N ILE A 230 -73.64 -36.02 51.31
CA ILE A 230 -74.53 -36.95 50.59
C ILE A 230 -74.22 -38.38 50.98
N GLU A 231 -72.95 -38.78 51.04
CA GLU A 231 -72.51 -40.10 51.48
C GLU A 231 -72.97 -40.36 52.91
N GLU A 232 -72.82 -39.38 53.82
CA GLU A 232 -73.33 -39.46 55.19
C GLU A 232 -74.85 -39.68 55.19
N LYS A 233 -75.62 -38.91 54.41
CA LYS A 233 -77.07 -39.11 54.28
C LYS A 233 -77.45 -40.45 53.66
N ILE A 234 -76.72 -40.93 52.66
CA ILE A 234 -76.95 -42.26 52.06
C ILE A 234 -76.70 -43.35 53.09
N THR A 235 -75.64 -43.24 53.91
CA THR A 235 -75.40 -44.22 54.99
C THR A 235 -76.48 -44.18 56.08
N LEU A 236 -77.03 -42.99 56.39
CA LEU A 236 -78.18 -42.82 57.28
C LEU A 236 -79.46 -43.46 56.70
N TYR A 237 -79.83 -43.13 55.47
CA TYR A 237 -81.00 -43.73 54.80
C TYR A 237 -80.82 -45.23 54.58
N GLY A 238 -79.62 -45.71 54.24
CA GLY A 238 -79.35 -47.14 54.15
C GLY A 238 -79.59 -47.85 55.48
N ARG A 239 -79.24 -47.22 56.61
CA ARG A 239 -79.56 -47.72 57.96
C ARG A 239 -81.07 -47.71 58.23
N GLU A 240 -81.77 -46.64 57.84
CA GLU A 240 -83.24 -46.51 58.01
C GLU A 240 -84.04 -47.47 57.10
N PHE A 241 -83.59 -47.68 55.86
CA PHE A 241 -84.24 -48.58 54.89
C PHE A 241 -84.03 -50.05 55.26
N GLN A 242 -82.87 -50.40 55.83
CA GLN A 242 -82.66 -51.72 56.41
C GLN A 242 -83.62 -51.95 57.59
N ASN A 243 -83.85 -50.92 58.42
CA ASN A 243 -84.84 -50.98 59.51
C ASN A 243 -86.30 -51.10 58.98
N PHE A 244 -86.62 -50.58 57.79
CA PHE A 244 -87.96 -50.69 57.16
C PHE A 244 -88.18 -52.01 56.41
N LYS A 245 -87.16 -52.55 55.72
CA LYS A 245 -87.25 -53.83 54.98
C LYS A 245 -87.47 -55.04 55.89
N ASP A 246 -87.05 -54.93 57.15
CA ASP A 246 -87.33 -55.94 58.16
C ASP A 246 -88.81 -55.90 58.63
N SER A 247 -89.53 -54.79 58.38
CA SER A 247 -90.95 -54.61 58.77
C SER A 247 -91.97 -54.92 57.66
N GLU A 248 -91.56 -54.99 56.38
CA GLU A 248 -92.48 -55.12 55.23
C GLU A 248 -92.57 -56.55 54.63
N ARG A 249 -91.74 -57.50 55.09
CA ARG A 249 -91.75 -58.89 54.59
C ARG A 249 -92.90 -59.78 55.11
N GLU A 250 -93.91 -59.25 55.81
CA GLU A 250 -94.91 -60.07 56.51
C GLU A 250 -96.32 -60.14 55.89
N LEU A 251 -96.69 -59.40 54.82
CA LEU A 251 -98.07 -59.47 54.29
C LEU A 251 -98.21 -59.41 52.75
N LYS A 252 -98.32 -60.63 52.19
CA LYS A 252 -99.22 -61.11 51.12
C LYS A 252 -98.91 -60.90 49.63
N ALA A 253 -99.03 -62.05 48.95
CA ALA A 253 -98.99 -62.33 47.52
C ALA A 253 -100.40 -62.44 46.90
N ASP A 254 -100.40 -62.47 45.56
CA ASP A 254 -101.49 -62.70 44.60
C ASP A 254 -102.52 -61.59 44.35
N ASN A 255 -102.34 -60.85 43.25
CA ASN A 255 -103.17 -60.99 42.03
C ASN A 255 -102.57 -60.17 40.87
N ASP A 256 -102.59 -60.76 39.67
CA ASP A 256 -101.97 -60.28 38.43
C ASP A 256 -102.91 -59.39 37.57
N LEU A 257 -102.33 -58.29 37.06
CA LEU A 257 -102.49 -57.61 35.73
C LEU A 257 -103.86 -57.06 35.26
N PRO A 258 -103.91 -56.16 34.25
CA PRO A 258 -103.09 -54.97 33.96
C PRO A 258 -103.95 -53.76 33.46
N ASP A 259 -103.28 -52.65 33.14
CA ASP A 259 -103.50 -51.81 31.95
C ASP A 259 -103.77 -50.29 32.12
N GLU A 260 -103.02 -49.58 31.29
CA GLU A 260 -103.09 -48.23 30.72
C GLU A 260 -103.44 -46.96 31.54
N HIS A 261 -102.46 -46.06 31.44
CA HIS A 261 -102.35 -44.72 31.99
C HIS A 261 -103.32 -43.70 31.37
N LEU A 262 -103.98 -42.91 32.22
CA LEU A 262 -104.46 -41.57 31.87
C LEU A 262 -104.20 -40.58 33.01
N SER A 263 -103.31 -39.62 32.71
CA SER A 263 -103.41 -38.17 32.95
C SER A 263 -104.19 -37.65 34.18
N ILE A 264 -103.54 -36.83 35.02
CA ILE A 264 -103.97 -35.45 35.30
C ILE A 264 -102.75 -34.59 35.73
N ASN A 265 -102.63 -33.47 35.02
CA ASN A 265 -101.78 -32.31 35.26
C ASN A 265 -101.97 -31.66 36.64
N ALA A 266 -100.91 -31.06 37.16
CA ALA A 266 -100.99 -29.73 37.78
C ALA A 266 -99.74 -28.91 37.43
N LYS A 267 -99.99 -27.81 36.70
CA LYS A 267 -99.06 -26.81 36.19
C LYS A 267 -98.38 -26.02 37.31
N MET A 268 -97.13 -25.61 37.08
CA MET A 268 -96.63 -24.31 37.52
C MET A 268 -95.75 -23.71 36.40
N ASN A 269 -95.99 -22.44 36.13
CA ASN A 269 -95.67 -21.71 34.92
C ASN A 269 -94.18 -21.39 34.77
N ILE A 270 -93.65 -21.41 33.54
CA ILE A 270 -92.59 -20.49 33.12
C ILE A 270 -92.94 -19.90 31.73
N PRO A 271 -92.84 -18.57 31.53
CA PRO A 271 -93.42 -17.86 30.39
C PRO A 271 -92.45 -17.74 29.21
N GLY A 272 -93.06 -17.61 28.02
CA GLY A 272 -92.69 -16.58 27.04
C GLY A 272 -91.34 -16.71 26.36
N LEU A 273 -91.36 -17.31 25.17
CA LEU A 273 -90.43 -17.01 24.09
C LEU A 273 -90.45 -15.49 23.81
N PRO A 274 -89.29 -14.80 23.77
CA PRO A 274 -89.11 -13.65 22.92
C PRO A 274 -88.42 -14.09 21.64
N ASP A 275 -89.10 -13.86 20.52
CA ASP A 275 -88.44 -13.42 19.30
C ASP A 275 -87.51 -12.25 19.63
N SER A 276 -86.22 -12.38 19.29
CA SER A 276 -85.25 -11.31 19.04
C SER A 276 -83.84 -11.71 19.50
N VAL A 277 -83.15 -12.58 18.76
CA VAL A 277 -81.68 -12.51 18.63
C VAL A 277 -81.28 -12.95 17.23
N ALA A 278 -81.67 -12.16 16.23
CA ALA A 278 -81.08 -12.26 14.90
C ALA A 278 -79.77 -11.45 14.78
N ASP A 279 -79.35 -10.77 15.86
CA ASP A 279 -78.22 -9.82 15.86
C ASP A 279 -76.92 -10.41 16.49
N GLU A 280 -76.98 -11.10 17.64
CA GLU A 280 -75.75 -11.65 18.28
C GLU A 280 -75.14 -12.85 17.52
N ASN A 281 -75.93 -13.62 16.76
CA ASN A 281 -75.41 -14.74 15.96
C ASN A 281 -74.60 -14.25 14.73
N LEU A 282 -74.92 -13.07 14.21
CA LEU A 282 -74.20 -12.47 13.08
C LEU A 282 -72.87 -11.87 13.54
N GLU A 283 -72.84 -11.24 14.73
CA GLU A 283 -71.62 -10.77 15.36
C GLU A 283 -70.70 -11.89 15.83
N ALA A 284 -71.23 -12.99 16.40
CA ALA A 284 -70.42 -14.15 16.79
C ALA A 284 -69.82 -14.89 15.58
N SER A 285 -70.59 -15.02 14.49
CA SER A 285 -70.08 -15.57 13.22
C SER A 285 -69.08 -14.62 12.55
N GLY A 286 -69.27 -13.31 12.65
CA GLY A 286 -68.33 -12.29 12.14
C GLY A 286 -67.03 -12.26 12.94
N ALA A 287 -67.09 -12.35 14.27
CA ALA A 287 -65.94 -12.46 15.14
C ALA A 287 -65.14 -13.75 14.89
N LEU A 288 -65.82 -14.88 14.66
CA LEU A 288 -65.18 -16.14 14.28
C LEU A 288 -64.51 -16.05 12.90
N ALA A 289 -65.17 -15.43 11.92
CA ALA A 289 -64.60 -15.23 10.59
C ALA A 289 -63.36 -14.33 10.61
N LEU A 290 -63.39 -13.25 11.40
CA LEU A 290 -62.24 -12.36 11.62
C LEU A 290 -61.10 -13.09 12.34
N ALA A 291 -61.38 -13.85 13.38
CA ALA A 291 -60.36 -14.65 14.08
C ALA A 291 -59.73 -15.71 13.17
N LEU A 292 -60.51 -16.35 12.30
CA LEU A 292 -60.00 -17.27 11.29
C LEU A 292 -59.13 -16.55 10.25
N GLN A 293 -59.55 -15.37 9.79
CA GLN A 293 -58.77 -14.55 8.86
C GLN A 293 -57.45 -14.08 9.47
N GLU A 294 -57.46 -13.63 10.73
CA GLU A 294 -56.25 -13.26 11.47
C GLU A 294 -55.32 -14.46 11.68
N LYS A 295 -55.86 -15.64 12.00
CA LYS A 295 -55.07 -16.87 12.13
C LYS A 295 -54.44 -17.29 10.80
N VAL A 296 -55.17 -17.21 9.69
CA VAL A 296 -54.63 -17.48 8.35
C VAL A 296 -53.54 -16.47 8.00
N SER A 297 -53.76 -15.18 8.29
CA SER A 297 -52.77 -14.13 8.06
C SER A 297 -51.51 -14.33 8.90
N ALA A 298 -51.66 -14.72 10.17
CA ALA A 298 -50.54 -15.04 11.06
C ALA A 298 -49.76 -16.29 10.61
N LEU A 299 -50.46 -17.34 10.15
CA LEU A 299 -49.82 -18.53 9.59
C LEU A 299 -49.08 -18.23 8.28
N LEU A 300 -49.61 -17.34 7.43
CA LEU A 300 -48.95 -16.91 6.20
C LEU A 300 -47.67 -16.11 6.50
N LEU A 301 -47.71 -15.21 7.49
CA LEU A 301 -46.54 -14.49 7.97
C LEU A 301 -45.48 -15.42 8.58
N LEU A 302 -45.90 -16.41 9.38
CA LEU A 302 -44.99 -17.42 9.93
C LEU A 302 -44.36 -18.27 8.83
N SER A 303 -45.14 -18.69 7.82
CA SER A 303 -44.62 -19.43 6.66
C SER A 303 -43.60 -18.62 5.86
N GLN A 304 -43.85 -17.33 5.63
CA GLN A 304 -42.88 -16.45 4.97
C GLN A 304 -41.62 -16.23 5.80
N GLN A 305 -41.76 -16.16 7.13
CA GLN A 305 -40.61 -16.01 8.02
C GLN A 305 -39.76 -17.28 8.07
N GLU A 306 -40.38 -18.46 8.04
CA GLU A 306 -39.68 -19.74 7.96
C GLU A 306 -38.94 -19.89 6.63
N GLU A 307 -39.57 -19.50 5.50
CA GLU A 307 -38.92 -19.47 4.19
C GLU A 307 -37.71 -18.52 4.16
N ARG A 308 -37.84 -17.31 4.74
CA ARG A 308 -36.71 -16.38 4.88
C ARG A 308 -35.58 -16.98 5.71
N HIS A 309 -35.89 -17.63 6.83
CA HIS A 309 -34.86 -18.25 7.67
C HIS A 309 -34.17 -19.44 6.98
N MET A 310 -34.89 -20.20 6.15
CA MET A 310 -34.31 -21.27 5.34
C MET A 310 -33.38 -20.70 4.27
N LEU A 311 -33.83 -19.68 3.52
CA LEU A 311 -33.00 -18.99 2.52
C LEU A 311 -31.76 -18.33 3.14
N GLU A 312 -31.91 -17.68 4.30
CA GLU A 312 -30.81 -17.08 5.03
C GLU A 312 -29.80 -18.14 5.49
N ARG A 313 -30.26 -19.30 5.95
CA ARG A 313 -29.38 -20.45 6.27
C ARG A 313 -28.62 -20.95 5.04
N ASP A 314 -29.30 -21.10 3.90
CA ASP A 314 -28.67 -21.59 2.66
C ASP A 314 -27.64 -20.60 2.11
N VAL A 315 -27.95 -19.30 2.15
CA VAL A 315 -27.03 -18.22 1.78
C VAL A 315 -25.82 -18.21 2.72
N ASN A 316 -26.05 -18.29 4.04
CA ASN A 316 -24.97 -18.34 5.02
C ASN A 316 -24.09 -19.59 4.83
N ALA A 317 -24.68 -20.76 4.54
CA ALA A 317 -23.93 -21.98 4.24
C ALA A 317 -23.12 -21.87 2.93
N ALA A 318 -23.64 -21.20 1.90
CA ALA A 318 -22.92 -20.93 0.66
C ALA A 318 -21.74 -19.96 0.89
N LEU A 319 -21.96 -18.87 1.64
CA LEU A 319 -20.93 -17.91 2.00
C LEU A 319 -19.82 -18.54 2.85
N GLN A 320 -20.19 -19.39 3.81
CA GLN A 320 -19.24 -20.14 4.63
C GLN A 320 -18.36 -21.06 3.77
N ARG A 321 -18.97 -21.83 2.86
CA ARG A 321 -18.22 -22.69 1.91
C ARG A 321 -17.28 -21.89 1.03
N LYS A 322 -17.71 -20.71 0.54
CA LYS A 322 -16.86 -19.82 -0.26
C LYS A 322 -15.70 -19.25 0.54
N THR A 323 -15.94 -18.91 1.81
CA THR A 323 -14.89 -18.42 2.71
C THR A 323 -13.84 -19.50 2.97
N GLU A 324 -14.26 -20.72 3.25
CA GLU A 324 -13.35 -21.87 3.44
C GLU A 324 -12.58 -22.23 2.17
N GLU A 325 -13.21 -22.10 0.99
CA GLU A 325 -12.56 -22.27 -0.30
C GLU A 325 -11.49 -21.21 -0.55
N LEU A 326 -11.80 -19.94 -0.29
CA LEU A 326 -10.83 -18.85 -0.41
C LEU A 326 -9.66 -19.02 0.57
N GLN A 327 -9.92 -19.44 1.80
CA GLN A 327 -8.87 -19.74 2.78
C GLN A 327 -7.96 -20.88 2.31
N ARG A 328 -8.52 -21.97 1.77
CA ARG A 328 -7.73 -23.06 1.18
C ARG A 328 -6.90 -22.60 -0.01
N ASN A 329 -7.49 -21.81 -0.91
CA ASN A 329 -6.78 -21.27 -2.07
C ASN A 329 -5.64 -20.35 -1.66
N LEU A 330 -5.87 -19.46 -0.68
CA LEU A 330 -4.82 -18.59 -0.15
C LEU A 330 -3.67 -19.39 0.46
N LEU A 331 -3.97 -20.43 1.23
CA LEU A 331 -2.95 -21.29 1.84
C LEU A 331 -2.15 -22.04 0.76
N GLN A 332 -2.82 -22.55 -0.27
CA GLN A 332 -2.16 -23.21 -1.40
C GLN A 332 -1.27 -22.24 -2.20
N VAL A 333 -1.77 -21.05 -2.55
CA VAL A 333 -1.00 -20.01 -3.26
C VAL A 333 0.22 -19.59 -2.44
N THR A 334 0.05 -19.45 -1.12
CA THR A 334 1.16 -19.12 -0.23
C THR A 334 2.19 -20.23 -0.21
N HIS A 335 1.76 -21.50 -0.11
CA HIS A 335 2.66 -22.65 -0.15
C HIS A 335 3.44 -22.74 -1.47
N GLU A 336 2.76 -22.61 -2.60
CA GLU A 336 3.40 -22.64 -3.92
C GLU A 336 4.35 -21.44 -4.11
N LYS A 337 3.98 -20.24 -3.66
CA LYS A 337 4.87 -19.06 -3.72
C LYS A 337 6.12 -19.26 -2.87
N VAL A 338 5.98 -19.79 -1.65
CA VAL A 338 7.13 -20.12 -0.77
C VAL A 338 8.02 -21.16 -1.43
N LYS A 339 7.43 -22.19 -2.05
CA LYS A 339 8.17 -23.22 -2.77
C LYS A 339 8.97 -22.65 -3.95
N VAL A 340 8.36 -21.78 -4.77
CA VAL A 340 9.05 -21.10 -5.87
C VAL A 340 10.18 -20.20 -5.36
N LEU A 341 9.96 -19.46 -4.27
CA LEU A 341 11.00 -18.63 -3.66
C LEU A 341 12.16 -19.48 -3.12
N MET A 342 11.87 -20.65 -2.56
CA MET A 342 12.89 -21.58 -2.07
C MET A 342 13.70 -22.18 -3.23
N GLU A 343 13.03 -22.58 -4.32
CA GLU A 343 13.70 -23.06 -5.53
C GLU A 343 14.54 -21.96 -6.20
N LEU A 344 14.06 -20.72 -6.23
CA LEU A 344 14.80 -19.56 -6.72
C LEU A 344 16.05 -19.28 -5.86
N ALA A 345 15.93 -19.36 -4.54
CA ALA A 345 17.06 -19.22 -3.64
C ALA A 345 18.11 -20.31 -3.87
N GLN A 346 17.68 -21.55 -4.12
CA GLN A 346 18.57 -22.67 -4.45
C GLN A 346 19.31 -22.44 -5.79
N VAL A 347 18.60 -21.99 -6.84
CA VAL A 347 19.23 -21.66 -8.13
C VAL A 347 20.23 -20.52 -7.98
N LYS A 348 19.92 -19.50 -7.17
CA LYS A 348 20.85 -18.39 -6.89
C LYS A 348 22.10 -18.88 -6.15
N GLN A 349 21.95 -19.81 -5.20
CA GLN A 349 23.08 -20.44 -4.52
C GLN A 349 23.95 -21.27 -5.48
N GLU A 350 23.33 -22.04 -6.38
CA GLU A 350 24.06 -22.80 -7.41
C GLU A 350 24.82 -21.88 -8.37
N LEU A 351 24.23 -20.74 -8.79
CA LEU A 351 24.92 -19.73 -9.60
C LEU A 351 26.09 -19.09 -8.86
N GLN A 352 25.95 -18.82 -7.56
CA GLN A 352 27.02 -18.27 -6.74
C GLN A 352 28.18 -19.27 -6.58
N LEU A 353 27.88 -20.56 -6.39
CA LEU A 353 28.87 -21.63 -6.37
C LEU A 353 29.58 -21.82 -7.72
N LEU A 354 28.85 -21.73 -8.85
CA LEU A 354 29.45 -21.76 -10.19
C LEU A 354 30.32 -20.52 -10.46
N LYS A 355 29.93 -19.36 -9.94
CA LYS A 355 30.73 -18.13 -10.00
C LYS A 355 32.01 -18.26 -9.17
N GLU A 356 31.94 -18.81 -7.96
CA GLU A 356 33.13 -19.07 -7.12
C GLU A 356 34.05 -20.13 -7.75
N ARG A 357 33.49 -21.16 -8.38
CA ARG A 357 34.27 -22.20 -9.07
C ARG A 357 34.95 -21.69 -10.34
N SER A 358 34.31 -20.81 -11.11
CA SER A 358 34.92 -20.18 -12.29
C SER A 358 36.03 -19.18 -11.97
N VAL A 359 36.07 -18.64 -10.75
CA VAL A 359 37.22 -17.85 -10.25
C VAL A 359 38.39 -18.75 -9.82
N HIS A 360 38.14 -20.03 -9.53
CA HIS A 360 39.18 -20.98 -9.11
C HIS A 360 39.80 -21.81 -10.26
N ASP A 361 39.16 -21.86 -11.44
CA ASP A 361 39.60 -22.67 -12.60
C ASP A 361 40.35 -21.87 -13.68
N GLN A 362 40.85 -20.66 -13.40
CA GLN A 362 41.86 -20.02 -14.25
C GLN A 362 43.25 -20.58 -13.94
N GLY A 363 43.48 -21.83 -14.35
CA GLY A 363 44.82 -22.43 -14.36
C GLY A 363 44.85 -23.95 -14.37
N ALA A 364 44.51 -24.59 -15.50
CA ALA A 364 45.26 -25.72 -16.08
C ALA A 364 44.47 -26.42 -17.22
N ASP A 365 45.26 -26.87 -18.19
CA ASP A 365 45.00 -27.55 -19.47
C ASP A 365 43.78 -28.47 -19.67
N THR A 366 43.37 -28.46 -20.94
CA THR A 366 42.64 -29.46 -21.73
C THR A 366 42.79 -30.92 -21.29
N VAL A 367 41.68 -31.62 -21.02
CA VAL A 367 41.43 -33.01 -21.49
C VAL A 367 39.91 -33.27 -21.61
N ASP A 368 39.55 -33.81 -22.78
CA ASP A 368 38.29 -34.39 -23.22
C ASP A 368 37.52 -35.21 -22.16
N ARG A 369 36.27 -34.83 -21.86
CA ARG A 369 35.30 -35.72 -21.22
C ARG A 369 33.87 -35.40 -21.64
N LYS A 370 33.44 -36.14 -22.66
CA LYS A 370 32.05 -36.46 -23.02
C LYS A 370 31.13 -36.56 -21.80
N VAL A 371 30.40 -35.50 -21.48
CA VAL A 371 29.29 -35.51 -20.51
C VAL A 371 27.99 -35.57 -21.30
N VAL A 372 27.32 -36.69 -21.10
CA VAL A 372 26.02 -37.09 -21.66
C VAL A 372 24.98 -35.99 -21.40
N THR A 373 24.50 -35.39 -22.48
CA THR A 373 23.26 -34.62 -22.53
C THR A 373 22.08 -35.59 -22.46
N HIS A 374 21.67 -35.98 -21.24
CA HIS A 374 20.36 -36.61 -21.04
C HIS A 374 19.62 -35.81 -19.96
N GLU A 375 18.42 -35.36 -20.31
CA GLU A 375 17.34 -34.95 -19.41
C GLU A 375 17.57 -33.75 -18.47
N ARG A 376 17.50 -32.52 -18.99
CA ARG A 376 17.13 -31.36 -18.15
C ARG A 376 16.08 -30.42 -18.75
N GLU A 377 15.77 -30.52 -20.04
CA GLU A 377 14.70 -29.75 -20.70
C GLU A 377 13.26 -30.19 -20.33
N GLY A 378 13.11 -31.28 -19.55
CA GLY A 378 11.80 -31.81 -19.15
C GLY A 378 11.18 -31.15 -17.92
N ARG A 379 11.96 -30.50 -17.03
CA ARG A 379 11.44 -30.04 -15.72
C ARG A 379 10.71 -28.70 -15.75
N LEU A 380 11.13 -27.76 -16.60
CA LEU A 380 10.50 -26.43 -16.68
C LEU A 380 9.22 -26.44 -17.52
N ARG A 381 9.04 -27.42 -18.42
CA ARG A 381 7.85 -27.52 -19.26
C ARG A 381 6.61 -28.01 -18.49
N GLY A 382 6.79 -28.58 -17.31
CA GLY A 382 5.70 -29.01 -16.43
C GLY A 382 4.94 -27.86 -15.76
N LEU A 383 5.61 -26.72 -15.54
CA LEU A 383 5.07 -25.57 -14.81
C LEU A 383 4.15 -24.70 -15.67
N LEU A 384 4.30 -24.75 -17.00
CA LEU A 384 3.55 -23.94 -17.96
C LEU A 384 2.55 -24.76 -18.79
N LYS A 385 2.23 -26.00 -18.39
CA LYS A 385 1.17 -26.75 -19.08
C LYS A 385 -0.15 -26.00 -18.88
N GLY A 386 -0.72 -25.50 -19.97
CA GLY A 386 -2.03 -24.80 -20.01
C GLY A 386 -3.19 -25.61 -19.43
N SER A 387 -3.01 -26.89 -19.12
CA SER A 387 -3.94 -27.70 -18.31
C SER A 387 -4.07 -27.19 -16.86
N TYR A 388 -3.03 -26.60 -16.28
CA TYR A 388 -3.13 -25.96 -14.97
C TYR A 388 -3.91 -24.66 -15.08
N LEU A 389 -3.61 -23.76 -16.02
CA LEU A 389 -4.40 -22.54 -16.26
C LEU A 389 -5.89 -22.82 -16.57
N ARG A 390 -6.19 -23.88 -17.32
CA ARG A 390 -7.58 -24.33 -17.58
C ARG A 390 -8.35 -24.83 -16.36
N ARG A 391 -7.68 -25.09 -15.24
CA ARG A 391 -8.34 -25.43 -13.96
C ARG A 391 -8.64 -24.17 -13.13
N TRP A 392 -7.96 -23.06 -13.43
CA TRP A 392 -8.14 -21.76 -12.76
C TRP A 392 -9.21 -20.92 -13.45
N VAL A 393 -9.37 -21.10 -14.76
CA VAL A 393 -10.49 -20.61 -15.56
C VAL A 393 -11.47 -21.78 -15.73
N GLY A 394 -12.51 -21.85 -14.90
CA GLY A 394 -13.39 -23.02 -14.78
C GLY A 394 -13.74 -23.72 -16.10
N THR A 395 -13.66 -25.05 -16.10
CA THR A 395 -14.09 -25.90 -17.22
C THR A 395 -15.57 -25.66 -17.57
N PRO A 396 -15.95 -25.80 -18.86
CA PRO A 396 -17.30 -25.50 -19.31
C PRO A 396 -18.26 -26.60 -18.84
N GLU A 397 -19.31 -26.22 -18.13
CA GLU A 397 -20.50 -27.06 -18.00
C GLU A 397 -21.20 -27.11 -19.36
N ILE A 398 -20.81 -28.09 -20.17
CA ILE A 398 -21.72 -28.68 -21.16
C ILE A 398 -22.38 -29.86 -20.46
N SER A 399 -23.52 -29.59 -19.82
CA SER A 399 -24.56 -30.57 -19.53
C SER A 399 -25.87 -29.81 -19.53
N GLY A 400 -26.54 -29.85 -20.68
CA GLY A 400 -27.82 -29.18 -20.89
C GLY A 400 -28.94 -29.73 -20.00
N SER A 401 -29.82 -28.84 -19.59
CA SER A 401 -31.25 -29.10 -19.49
C SER A 401 -31.98 -27.75 -19.52
N GLU A 402 -32.25 -27.27 -20.73
CA GLU A 402 -33.35 -26.32 -20.98
C GLU A 402 -34.68 -27.08 -20.81
N ALA A 403 -35.50 -26.63 -19.85
CA ALA A 403 -36.96 -26.70 -19.78
C ALA A 403 -37.35 -26.37 -18.31
N ALA A 404 -38.22 -25.43 -17.96
CA ALA A 404 -39.22 -24.72 -18.73
C ALA A 404 -39.67 -23.45 -17.97
N ALA A 405 -40.20 -22.52 -18.78
CA ALA A 405 -41.34 -21.65 -18.49
C ALA A 405 -41.20 -20.55 -17.43
N HIS A 406 -40.94 -19.34 -17.96
CA HIS A 406 -41.55 -18.07 -17.59
C HIS A 406 -42.80 -18.12 -16.69
N LEU A 407 -42.75 -17.36 -15.61
CA LEU A 407 -43.87 -16.49 -15.21
C LEU A 407 -43.27 -15.12 -14.88
N ASP A 408 -43.44 -14.19 -15.82
CA ASP A 408 -43.40 -12.76 -15.55
C ASP A 408 -44.52 -12.45 -14.54
N ASN A 409 -44.15 -11.87 -13.40
CA ASN A 409 -45.00 -10.93 -12.69
C ASN A 409 -44.10 -9.87 -12.07
N GLU A 410 -44.47 -8.62 -12.35
CA GLU A 410 -43.80 -7.40 -11.92
C GLU A 410 -43.68 -7.32 -10.39
N GLU A 411 -42.46 -7.24 -9.89
CA GLU A 411 -42.01 -6.31 -8.84
C GLU A 411 -40.54 -6.61 -8.55
N ASN A 412 -39.61 -6.02 -9.31
CA ASN A 412 -38.18 -6.11 -8.97
C ASN A 412 -37.33 -5.03 -9.66
N TYR A 413 -37.49 -3.78 -9.22
CA TYR A 413 -36.65 -2.67 -9.67
C TYR A 413 -35.17 -2.79 -9.24
N SER A 414 -34.83 -3.69 -8.31
CA SER A 414 -33.43 -3.99 -7.92
C SER A 414 -32.79 -5.13 -8.72
N SER A 415 -33.57 -6.03 -9.34
CA SER A 415 -33.02 -7.19 -10.07
C SER A 415 -32.56 -6.84 -11.49
N ARG A 416 -33.20 -5.83 -12.13
CA ARG A 416 -32.82 -5.40 -13.49
C ARG A 416 -31.43 -4.78 -13.54
N LYS A 417 -31.03 -4.07 -12.49
CA LYS A 417 -29.70 -3.48 -12.38
C LYS A 417 -28.63 -4.58 -12.20
N SER A 418 -28.87 -5.56 -11.31
CA SER A 418 -27.93 -6.67 -11.13
C SER A 418 -27.84 -7.63 -12.34
N GLY A 419 -28.95 -7.84 -13.07
CA GLY A 419 -28.97 -8.63 -14.30
C GLY A 419 -28.26 -7.95 -15.47
N VAL A 420 -28.44 -6.63 -15.63
CA VAL A 420 -27.70 -5.82 -16.61
C VAL A 420 -26.21 -5.73 -16.22
N ASP A 421 -25.89 -5.58 -14.94
CA ASP A 421 -24.52 -5.55 -14.45
C ASP A 421 -23.82 -6.92 -14.58
N PHE A 422 -24.56 -8.03 -14.42
CA PHE A 422 -24.05 -9.38 -14.67
C PHE A 422 -23.84 -9.66 -16.17
N ALA A 423 -24.78 -9.24 -17.03
CA ALA A 423 -24.63 -9.33 -18.47
C ALA A 423 -23.46 -8.46 -18.96
N ARG A 424 -23.32 -7.25 -18.40
CA ARG A 424 -22.20 -6.34 -18.65
C ARG A 424 -20.88 -6.97 -18.20
N MET A 425 -20.83 -7.55 -17.01
CA MET A 425 -19.63 -8.23 -16.49
C MET A 425 -19.28 -9.47 -17.31
N LYS A 426 -20.27 -10.19 -17.87
CA LYS A 426 -20.04 -11.29 -18.81
C LYS A 426 -19.47 -10.80 -20.14
N ILE A 427 -19.99 -9.70 -20.67
CA ILE A 427 -19.46 -9.08 -21.88
C ILE A 427 -18.03 -8.61 -21.64
N GLU A 428 -17.77 -7.92 -20.53
CA GLU A 428 -16.43 -7.47 -20.15
C GLU A 428 -15.44 -8.64 -19.97
N ASN A 429 -15.86 -9.72 -19.30
CA ASN A 429 -15.04 -10.93 -19.22
C ASN A 429 -14.77 -11.56 -20.59
N ALA A 430 -15.77 -11.61 -21.47
CA ALA A 430 -15.61 -12.14 -22.83
C ALA A 430 -14.63 -11.28 -23.65
N THR A 431 -14.76 -9.96 -23.57
CA THR A 431 -13.85 -9.00 -24.20
C THR A 431 -12.43 -9.09 -23.65
N LEU A 432 -12.26 -9.20 -22.33
CA LEU A 432 -10.95 -9.40 -21.72
C LEU A 432 -10.33 -10.73 -22.16
N ARG A 433 -11.12 -11.79 -22.26
CA ARG A 433 -10.63 -13.09 -22.75
C ARG A 433 -10.21 -13.02 -24.21
N GLU A 434 -10.98 -12.37 -25.07
CA GLU A 434 -10.62 -12.13 -26.48
C GLU A 434 -9.33 -11.30 -26.59
N SER A 435 -9.13 -10.29 -25.72
CA SER A 435 -7.89 -9.52 -25.67
C SER A 435 -6.68 -10.38 -25.26
N ILE A 436 -6.84 -11.30 -24.31
CA ILE A 436 -5.78 -12.21 -23.87
C ILE A 436 -5.43 -13.20 -25.00
N GLU A 437 -6.43 -13.78 -25.66
CA GLU A 437 -6.22 -14.67 -26.81
C GLU A 437 -5.52 -13.92 -27.95
N SER A 438 -5.86 -12.66 -28.19
CA SER A 438 -5.17 -11.79 -29.16
C SER A 438 -3.71 -11.52 -28.79
N ILE A 439 -3.40 -11.25 -27.51
CA ILE A 439 -2.02 -11.12 -27.01
C ILE A 439 -1.23 -12.42 -27.22
N GLU A 440 -1.83 -13.57 -26.93
CA GLU A 440 -1.17 -14.87 -27.10
C GLU A 440 -0.83 -15.13 -28.57
N HIS A 441 -1.76 -14.84 -29.49
CA HIS A 441 -1.52 -14.94 -30.93
C HIS A 441 -0.43 -13.98 -31.40
N LEU A 442 -0.44 -12.74 -30.92
CA LEU A 442 0.56 -11.73 -31.25
C LEU A 442 1.95 -12.10 -30.73
N THR A 443 2.03 -12.54 -29.47
CA THR A 443 3.27 -12.97 -28.83
C THR A 443 3.84 -14.18 -29.56
N SER A 444 3.00 -15.14 -29.95
CA SER A 444 3.39 -16.32 -30.72
C SER A 444 3.90 -15.96 -32.12
N SER A 445 3.22 -15.04 -32.81
CA SER A 445 3.61 -14.59 -34.16
C SER A 445 4.91 -13.78 -34.12
N THR A 446 5.05 -12.88 -33.15
CA THR A 446 6.29 -12.11 -32.91
C THR A 446 7.44 -13.05 -32.57
N HIS A 447 7.21 -14.06 -31.72
CA HIS A 447 8.22 -15.04 -31.36
C HIS A 447 8.65 -15.89 -32.58
N ARG A 448 7.70 -16.31 -33.41
CA ARG A 448 7.97 -17.03 -34.67
C ARG A 448 8.82 -16.18 -35.62
N LEU A 449 8.48 -14.90 -35.79
CA LEU A 449 9.24 -13.98 -36.62
C LEU A 449 10.64 -13.73 -36.07
N ARG A 450 10.78 -13.57 -34.75
CA ARG A 450 12.08 -13.46 -34.08
C ARG A 450 12.95 -14.69 -34.31
N LEU A 451 12.39 -15.89 -34.19
CA LEU A 451 13.13 -17.13 -34.44
C LEU A 451 13.52 -17.26 -35.92
N SER A 452 12.65 -16.84 -36.83
CA SER A 452 12.95 -16.84 -38.28
C SER A 452 14.04 -15.83 -38.62
N LEU A 453 14.04 -14.67 -37.98
CA LEU A 453 15.08 -13.65 -38.09
C LEU A 453 16.42 -14.13 -37.51
N LEU A 454 16.40 -14.83 -36.38
CA LEU A 454 17.60 -15.46 -35.81
C LEU A 454 18.17 -16.52 -36.76
N LYS A 455 17.33 -17.36 -37.36
CA LYS A 455 17.77 -18.33 -38.37
C LYS A 455 18.35 -17.65 -39.62
N ALA A 456 17.71 -16.58 -40.10
CA ALA A 456 18.23 -15.79 -41.21
C ALA A 456 19.62 -15.23 -40.87
N LYS A 457 19.79 -14.66 -39.66
CA LYS A 457 21.07 -14.18 -39.14
C LYS A 457 22.13 -15.28 -39.00
N GLU A 458 21.77 -16.46 -38.48
CA GLU A 458 22.72 -17.59 -38.35
C GLU A 458 23.11 -18.16 -39.72
N SER A 459 22.19 -18.16 -40.69
CA SER A 459 22.49 -18.55 -42.07
C SER A 459 23.41 -17.56 -42.82
N VAL A 460 23.62 -16.35 -42.28
CA VAL A 460 24.66 -15.41 -42.76
C VAL A 460 26.06 -15.89 -42.41
N THR A 461 26.21 -16.56 -41.27
CA THR A 461 27.50 -17.01 -40.74
C THR A 461 27.96 -18.36 -41.30
N SER A 462 27.15 -19.00 -42.15
CA SER A 462 27.40 -20.29 -42.78
C SER A 462 27.36 -20.12 -44.31
N GLU A 463 28.29 -20.72 -45.06
CA GLU A 463 28.47 -20.58 -46.53
C GLU A 463 27.27 -21.09 -47.37
N GLY A 464 26.12 -20.44 -47.26
CA GLY A 464 24.89 -20.70 -48.02
C GLY A 464 24.62 -19.65 -49.11
N PRO A 465 23.74 -19.93 -50.08
CA PRO A 465 23.43 -19.00 -51.17
C PRO A 465 22.79 -17.70 -50.65
N ALA A 466 23.48 -16.57 -50.79
CA ALA A 466 23.07 -15.25 -50.29
C ALA A 466 21.67 -14.79 -50.76
N THR A 467 21.19 -15.31 -51.90
CA THR A 467 19.85 -15.01 -52.43
C THR A 467 18.70 -15.56 -51.57
N SER A 468 18.87 -16.72 -50.92
CA SER A 468 17.80 -17.29 -50.09
C SER A 468 17.61 -16.56 -48.76
N VAL A 469 18.67 -15.96 -48.22
CA VAL A 469 18.63 -15.19 -46.97
C VAL A 469 17.94 -13.84 -47.19
N LEU A 470 18.22 -13.19 -48.32
CA LEU A 470 17.60 -11.91 -48.68
C LEU A 470 16.10 -12.04 -48.93
N GLU A 471 15.66 -13.13 -49.55
CA GLU A 471 14.24 -13.44 -49.77
C GLU A 471 13.53 -13.75 -48.44
N ALA A 472 14.13 -14.59 -47.58
CA ALA A 472 13.61 -14.87 -46.25
C ALA A 472 13.46 -13.60 -45.39
N LEU A 473 14.40 -12.66 -45.50
CA LEU A 473 14.36 -11.40 -44.76
C LEU A 473 13.26 -10.45 -45.25
N LYS A 474 13.03 -10.40 -46.57
CA LYS A 474 11.89 -9.67 -47.16
C LYS A 474 10.55 -10.27 -46.74
N ASP A 475 10.45 -11.60 -46.69
CA ASP A 475 9.25 -12.28 -46.23
C ASP A 475 8.94 -11.98 -44.76
N ILE A 476 9.97 -11.97 -43.89
CA ILE A 476 9.85 -11.57 -42.47
C ILE A 476 9.35 -10.12 -42.35
N ILE A 477 9.89 -9.20 -43.13
CA ILE A 477 9.46 -7.78 -43.14
C ILE A 477 8.02 -7.66 -43.60
N ASN A 478 7.62 -8.38 -44.64
CA ASN A 478 6.26 -8.34 -45.16
C ASN A 478 5.26 -8.92 -44.16
N GLU A 479 5.59 -10.05 -43.52
CA GLU A 479 4.75 -10.66 -42.48
C GLU A 479 4.64 -9.76 -41.24
N ALA A 480 5.75 -9.13 -40.82
CA ALA A 480 5.73 -8.17 -39.73
C ALA A 480 4.89 -6.91 -40.07
N LYS A 481 4.95 -6.42 -41.31
CA LYS A 481 4.09 -5.32 -41.79
C LYS A 481 2.62 -5.70 -41.78
N LEU A 482 2.26 -6.94 -42.14
CA LEU A 482 0.88 -7.43 -42.06
C LEU A 482 0.38 -7.45 -40.60
N ILE A 483 1.21 -7.88 -39.65
CA ILE A 483 0.85 -7.83 -38.22
C ILE A 483 0.68 -6.38 -37.76
N LYS A 484 1.58 -5.47 -38.18
CA LYS A 484 1.46 -4.04 -37.89
C LYS A 484 0.15 -3.45 -38.43
N THR A 485 -0.25 -3.82 -39.65
CA THR A 485 -1.53 -3.42 -40.23
C THR A 485 -2.71 -4.01 -39.47
N ALA A 486 -2.64 -5.28 -39.07
CA ALA A 486 -3.69 -5.92 -38.28
C ALA A 486 -3.92 -5.20 -36.93
N LEU A 487 -2.83 -4.84 -36.22
CA LEU A 487 -2.86 -4.07 -34.97
C LEU A 487 -3.36 -2.63 -35.16
N SER A 488 -3.16 -2.05 -36.34
CA SER A 488 -3.68 -0.71 -36.68
C SER A 488 -5.16 -0.75 -37.06
N SER A 489 -5.66 -1.92 -37.48
CA SER A 489 -7.04 -2.14 -37.91
C SER A 489 -7.98 -2.62 -36.80
N SER A 490 -7.44 -3.01 -35.64
CA SER A 490 -8.26 -3.32 -34.46
C SER A 490 -8.87 -2.04 -33.91
N LEU A 491 -10.20 -1.94 -34.01
CA LEU A 491 -10.99 -0.84 -33.47
C LEU A 491 -10.67 -0.63 -31.98
N PRO A 492 -10.62 0.63 -31.49
CA PRO A 492 -10.46 0.89 -30.06
C PRO A 492 -11.65 0.30 -29.31
N ILE A 493 -11.40 -0.75 -28.51
CA ILE A 493 -12.40 -1.31 -27.61
C ILE A 493 -12.45 -0.40 -26.38
N SER A 494 -13.16 0.71 -26.50
CA SER A 494 -13.52 1.52 -25.34
C SER A 494 -14.97 1.95 -25.45
N TRP A 495 -15.84 1.12 -24.89
CA TRP A 495 -17.14 1.56 -24.41
C TRP A 495 -16.93 2.43 -23.17
N SER A 496 -16.84 3.74 -23.33
CA SER A 496 -17.14 4.68 -22.24
C SER A 496 -18.66 4.87 -22.21
N GLY A 497 -19.36 3.93 -21.58
CA GLY A 497 -20.79 4.02 -21.35
C GLY A 497 -21.10 4.90 -20.13
N GLU A 498 -20.75 6.19 -20.16
CA GLU A 498 -21.29 7.15 -19.22
C GLU A 498 -22.69 7.55 -19.68
N VAL A 499 -23.68 6.79 -19.23
CA VAL A 499 -25.10 7.09 -19.44
C VAL A 499 -25.42 8.36 -18.66
N ASN A 500 -25.49 9.44 -19.42
CA ASN A 500 -26.07 10.72 -19.02
C ASN A 500 -27.58 10.51 -18.76
N THR A 501 -27.99 10.27 -17.52
CA THR A 501 -29.37 10.50 -17.08
C THR A 501 -29.43 11.83 -16.37
N GLY A 502 -29.92 12.85 -17.10
CA GLY A 502 -29.92 14.24 -16.65
C GLY A 502 -30.93 14.57 -15.56
N SER A 503 -30.67 15.70 -14.90
CA SER A 503 -31.69 16.66 -14.47
C SER A 503 -31.08 18.05 -14.28
N GLY A 504 -31.34 18.92 -15.27
CA GLY A 504 -31.47 20.39 -15.22
C GLY A 504 -30.39 21.26 -14.56
N ARG A 505 -29.71 22.11 -15.35
CA ARG A 505 -30.11 23.51 -15.62
C ARG A 505 -29.21 24.19 -16.67
N GLU A 506 -29.82 25.08 -17.44
CA GLU A 506 -29.31 25.96 -18.52
C GLU A 506 -27.90 26.55 -18.28
N THR A 507 -27.04 26.83 -19.27
CA THR A 507 -27.16 27.98 -20.19
C THR A 507 -26.18 27.88 -21.40
N LEU A 508 -26.58 28.60 -22.46
CA LEU A 508 -26.10 28.81 -23.83
C LEU A 508 -24.63 29.20 -24.12
N HIS A 509 -24.29 28.99 -25.42
CA HIS A 509 -23.27 29.63 -26.31
C HIS A 509 -21.80 29.22 -26.13
N ASP A 510 -20.98 29.00 -27.17
CA ASP A 510 -21.14 29.06 -28.62
C ASP A 510 -20.03 28.22 -29.29
N SER A 511 -20.32 27.77 -30.50
CA SER A 511 -19.49 27.00 -31.42
C SER A 511 -18.30 27.79 -31.99
N SER A 512 -17.18 27.09 -32.23
CA SER A 512 -16.34 27.29 -33.43
C SER A 512 -15.49 26.05 -33.68
N ASP A 513 -15.84 25.33 -34.74
CA ASP A 513 -15.02 24.33 -35.41
C ASP A 513 -13.68 24.93 -35.85
N VAL A 514 -12.58 24.24 -35.55
CA VAL A 514 -11.41 24.17 -36.43
C VAL A 514 -11.01 22.70 -36.53
N LEU A 515 -11.37 22.12 -37.67
CA LEU A 515 -10.98 20.79 -38.13
C LEU A 515 -9.47 20.74 -38.35
N GLY A 516 -8.79 19.78 -37.72
CA GLY A 516 -7.37 19.50 -37.90
C GLY A 516 -6.98 18.17 -37.27
N ASP A 517 -7.31 17.08 -37.98
CA ASP A 517 -6.77 15.72 -37.88
C ASP A 517 -5.89 15.35 -36.67
N SER A 518 -6.42 14.47 -35.81
CA SER A 518 -5.78 13.17 -35.51
C SER A 518 -6.83 12.24 -34.89
N ASN A 519 -7.46 11.42 -35.73
CA ASN A 519 -8.16 10.21 -35.28
C ASN A 519 -7.17 9.18 -34.73
N LEU A 520 -6.47 9.50 -33.64
CA LEU A 520 -5.79 8.50 -32.82
C LEU A 520 -6.65 8.26 -31.60
N GLY A 521 -7.77 7.57 -31.82
CA GLY A 521 -8.52 6.97 -30.74
C GLY A 521 -7.55 6.20 -29.86
N LYS A 522 -7.57 6.46 -28.55
CA LYS A 522 -6.79 5.79 -27.50
C LYS A 522 -6.50 4.34 -27.91
N ILE A 523 -5.29 4.08 -28.39
CA ILE A 523 -4.86 2.74 -28.78
C ILE A 523 -4.87 1.91 -27.49
N ASP A 524 -5.53 0.74 -27.54
CA ASP A 524 -5.54 -0.18 -26.40
C ASP A 524 -4.09 -0.56 -26.03
N PHE A 525 -3.80 -0.68 -24.74
CA PHE A 525 -2.44 -0.95 -24.23
C PHE A 525 -1.83 -2.21 -24.87
N VAL A 526 -2.68 -3.19 -25.21
CA VAL A 526 -2.31 -4.41 -25.94
C VAL A 526 -1.81 -4.10 -27.35
N SER A 527 -2.54 -3.26 -28.08
CA SER A 527 -2.20 -2.87 -29.45
C SER A 527 -0.95 -2.00 -29.46
N ALA A 528 -0.76 -1.14 -28.45
CA ALA A 528 0.44 -0.32 -28.29
C ALA A 528 1.71 -1.18 -28.06
N ALA A 529 1.68 -2.10 -27.09
CA ALA A 529 2.80 -3.01 -26.84
C ALA A 529 3.09 -3.92 -28.04
N GLY A 530 2.03 -4.37 -28.72
CA GLY A 530 2.12 -5.11 -29.97
C GLY A 530 2.83 -4.36 -31.09
N PHE A 531 2.52 -3.07 -31.22
CA PHE A 531 3.11 -2.20 -32.22
C PHE A 531 4.61 -2.02 -32.00
N GLU A 532 5.03 -1.77 -30.75
CA GLU A 532 6.45 -1.66 -30.38
C GLU A 532 7.23 -2.95 -30.69
N MET A 533 6.68 -4.11 -30.35
CA MET A 533 7.32 -5.40 -30.59
C MET A 533 7.53 -5.68 -32.09
N VAL A 534 6.56 -5.31 -32.92
CA VAL A 534 6.62 -5.51 -34.37
C VAL A 534 7.51 -4.47 -35.05
N GLU A 535 7.52 -3.23 -34.58
CA GLU A 535 8.42 -2.19 -35.10
C GLU A 535 9.89 -2.53 -34.85
N LEU A 536 10.23 -3.05 -33.67
CA LEU A 536 11.58 -3.54 -33.38
C LEU A 536 11.99 -4.68 -34.32
N LEU A 537 11.08 -5.61 -34.62
CA LEU A 537 11.36 -6.70 -35.57
C LEU A 537 11.59 -6.18 -36.99
N ILE A 538 10.77 -5.25 -37.47
CA ILE A 538 10.92 -4.62 -38.79
C ILE A 538 12.26 -3.89 -38.86
N PHE A 539 12.60 -3.10 -37.83
CA PHE A 539 13.85 -2.35 -37.78
C PHE A 539 15.08 -3.26 -37.83
N VAL A 540 15.12 -4.32 -37.02
CA VAL A 540 16.25 -5.26 -37.02
C VAL A 540 16.35 -6.00 -38.35
N ALA A 541 15.22 -6.38 -38.95
CA ALA A 541 15.21 -7.03 -40.25
C ALA A 541 15.68 -6.09 -41.39
N GLU A 542 15.31 -4.82 -41.36
CA GLU A 542 15.78 -3.82 -42.32
C GLU A 542 17.26 -3.49 -42.16
N LEU A 543 17.80 -3.51 -40.93
CA LEU A 543 19.23 -3.36 -40.66
C LEU A 543 20.03 -4.50 -41.29
N LEU A 544 19.64 -5.75 -41.01
CA LEU A 544 20.28 -6.92 -41.60
C LEU A 544 20.17 -6.93 -43.13
N LEU A 545 19.09 -6.39 -43.69
CA LEU A 545 18.91 -6.31 -45.15
C LEU A 545 19.90 -5.32 -45.77
N LYS A 546 20.10 -4.17 -45.11
CA LYS A 546 21.07 -3.15 -45.55
C LYS A 546 22.50 -3.69 -45.52
N ASP A 547 22.88 -4.38 -44.46
CA ASP A 547 24.20 -5.01 -44.32
C ASP A 547 24.48 -5.99 -45.49
N HIS A 548 23.50 -6.81 -45.87
CA HIS A 548 23.62 -7.73 -47.01
C HIS A 548 23.71 -7.05 -48.38
N THR A 549 22.98 -5.96 -48.59
CA THR A 549 23.05 -5.20 -49.85
C THR A 549 24.35 -4.42 -50.00
N ALA A 550 25.02 -4.08 -48.89
CA ALA A 550 26.33 -3.45 -48.91
C ALA A 550 27.46 -4.45 -49.20
N GLU A 551 27.39 -5.67 -48.65
CA GLU A 551 28.39 -6.73 -48.89
C GLU A 551 28.31 -7.37 -50.29
N SER A 552 27.16 -7.33 -50.96
CA SER A 552 26.98 -7.87 -52.33
C SER A 552 27.29 -6.85 -53.45
N GLY A 553 27.59 -5.59 -53.09
CA GLY A 553 27.95 -4.50 -54.00
C GLY A 553 29.46 -4.19 -54.06
N SER A 554 30.28 -4.94 -53.33
CA SER A 554 31.75 -4.91 -53.41
C SER A 554 32.28 -6.23 -53.95
#